data_AF-X1W2A5-F1
#
_entry.id   AF-X1W2A5-F1
#
_cell.length_a   1.000
_cell.length_b   1.000
_cell.length_c   1.000
_cell.angle_alpha   90.00
_cell.angle_beta   90.00
_cell.angle_gamma   90.00
#
_symmetry.space_group_name_H-M   'P 1'
#
loop_
_entity.id
_entity.type
_entity.pdbx_description
1 polymer ?
#
loop_
_entity_poly.entity_id
_entity_poly.type
_entity_poly.pdbx_seq_one_letter_code
_entity_poly.pdbx_strand_id
1 'polypeptide(L)' 'MGIEFRVSTDTLTQKPMVEVWKDGLSIASIYGHDDGLQVVSKYLDGVEHEA' A
#
# COMPACT_ATOMS: atom_id res chain seq x y z
N MET A 1 3.48 5.80 18.78
CA MET A 1 2.38 5.36 17.90
C MET A 1 3.00 4.72 16.67
N GLY A 2 2.49 3.58 16.23
CA GLY A 2 3.15 2.69 15.27
C GLY A 2 2.55 2.76 13.87
N ILE A 3 3.17 2.02 12.95
CA ILE A 3 2.59 1.74 11.63
C ILE A 3 1.67 0.52 11.77
N GLU A 4 0.50 0.59 11.14
CA GLU A 4 -0.48 -0.49 11.08
C GLU A 4 -0.73 -0.89 9.62
N PHE A 5 -0.91 -2.20 9.39
CA PHE A 5 -1.29 -2.76 8.09
C PHE A 5 -2.69 -3.34 8.20
N ARG A 6 -3.59 -2.94 7.30
CA ARG A 6 -5.00 -3.37 7.31
C ARG A 6 -5.36 -3.98 5.97
N VAL A 7 -5.93 -5.18 5.98
CA VAL A 7 -6.48 -5.79 4.77
C VAL A 7 -7.77 -5.06 4.40
N SER A 8 -7.91 -4.71 3.12
CA SER A 8 -9.05 -3.99 2.57
C SER A 8 -9.32 -4.45 1.13
N THR A 9 -10.23 -3.76 0.45
CA THR A 9 -10.60 -4.02 -0.95
C THR A 9 -10.50 -2.74 -1.73
N ASP A 10 -9.82 -2.77 -2.87
CA ASP A 10 -9.77 -1.64 -3.78
C ASP A 10 -11.17 -1.33 -4.32
N THR A 11 -11.58 -0.07 -4.21
CA THR A 11 -12.92 0.35 -4.59
C THR A 11 -13.14 0.31 -6.10
N LEU A 12 -12.08 0.46 -6.90
CA LEU A 12 -12.16 0.46 -8.36
C LEU A 12 -12.19 -0.96 -8.93
N THR A 13 -11.22 -1.80 -8.53
CA THR A 13 -11.06 -3.15 -9.09
C THR A 13 -11.78 -4.23 -8.29
N GLN A 14 -12.25 -3.92 -7.08
CA GLN A 14 -12.82 -4.88 -6.12
C GLN A 14 -11.86 -6.02 -5.74
N LYS A 15 -10.55 -5.84 -5.98
CA LYS A 15 -9.51 -6.80 -5.63
C LYS A 15 -8.99 -6.54 -4.21
N PRO A 16 -8.44 -7.57 -3.53
CA PRO A 16 -7.80 -7.39 -2.23
C PRO A 16 -6.64 -6.39 -2.28
N MET A 17 -6.51 -5.58 -1.24
CA MET A 17 -5.41 -4.65 -1.04
C MET A 17 -5.01 -4.57 0.44
N VAL A 18 -3.89 -3.91 0.73
CA VAL A 18 -3.45 -3.55 2.07
C VAL A 18 -3.33 -2.04 2.18
N GLU A 19 -3.94 -1.47 3.20
CA GLU A 19 -3.75 -0.07 3.59
C GLU A 19 -2.72 0.04 4.71
N VAL A 20 -1.83 1.01 4.58
CA VAL A 20 -0.82 1.34 5.59
C VAL A 20 -1.27 2.60 6.31
N TRP A 21 -1.38 2.51 7.62
CA TRP A 21 -1.86 3.58 8.49
C TRP A 21 -0.77 4.00 9.46
N LYS A 22 -0.69 5.31 9.73
CA LYS A 22 0.15 5.88 10.78
C LYS A 22 -0.67 6.94 11.50
N ASP A 23 -0.75 6.84 12.82
CA ASP A 23 -1.43 7.84 13.66
C ASP A 23 -2.90 8.08 13.26
N GLY A 24 -3.59 7.04 12.79
CA GLY A 24 -4.98 7.13 12.32
C GLY A 24 -5.16 7.74 10.92
N LEU A 25 -4.08 7.99 10.18
CA LEU A 25 -4.10 8.47 8.79
C LEU A 25 -3.62 7.37 7.83
N SER A 26 -4.32 7.17 6.72
CA SER A 26 -3.84 6.31 5.62
C SER A 26 -2.71 7.02 4.88
N ILE A 27 -1.56 6.34 4.78
CA ILE A 27 -0.32 6.89 4.21
C ILE A 27 0.14 6.16 2.94
N ALA A 28 -0.31 4.92 2.74
CA ALA A 28 -0.04 4.15 1.53
C ALA A 28 -1.09 3.06 1.29
N SER A 29 -1.19 2.60 0.05
CA SER A 29 -1.96 1.43 -0.35
C SER A 29 -1.08 0.49 -1.17
N ILE A 30 -1.20 -0.81 -0.94
CA ILE A 30 -0.48 -1.88 -1.63
C ILE A 30 -1.52 -2.79 -2.28
N TYR A 31 -1.43 -3.02 -3.57
CA TYR A 31 -2.36 -3.89 -4.29
C TYR A 31 -1.63 -4.78 -5.29
N GLY A 32 -2.22 -5.94 -5.59
CA GLY A 32 -1.71 -6.84 -6.62
C GLY A 32 -1.82 -6.20 -8.00
N HIS A 33 -0.77 -6.36 -8.80
CA HIS A 33 -0.70 -5.97 -10.20
C HIS A 33 -0.33 -7.20 -11.04
N ASP A 34 -0.60 -7.18 -12.35
CA ASP A 34 -0.43 -8.38 -13.19
C ASP A 34 1.02 -8.92 -13.18
N ASP A 35 1.99 -8.01 -13.06
CA ASP A 35 3.43 -8.33 -13.01
C ASP A 35 4.00 -8.36 -11.57
N GLY A 36 3.16 -8.28 -10.54
CA GLY A 36 3.61 -8.30 -9.14
C GLY A 36 2.74 -7.48 -8.19
N LEU A 37 3.30 -6.40 -7.65
CA LEU A 37 2.62 -5.53 -6.69
C LEU A 37 2.86 -4.05 -7.03
N GLN A 38 1.85 -3.23 -6.77
CA GLN A 38 1.94 -1.78 -6.89
C GLN A 38 1.74 -1.15 -5.52
N VAL A 39 2.59 -0.17 -5.20
CA VAL A 39 2.51 0.64 -3.99
C VAL A 39 2.22 2.08 -4.38
N VAL A 40 1.20 2.66 -3.77
CA VAL A 40 0.87 4.08 -3.93
C VAL A 40 0.98 4.74 -2.56
N SER A 41 1.86 5.73 -2.42
CA SER A 41 2.05 6.46 -1.17
C SER A 41 2.31 7.94 -1.44
N LYS A 42 1.85 8.79 -0.52
CA LYS A 42 2.20 10.21 -0.49
C LYS A 42 3.61 10.48 0.07
N TYR A 43 4.25 9.47 0.65
CA TYR A 43 5.51 9.58 1.37
C TYR A 43 6.52 8.52 0.89
N LEU A 44 6.41 8.09 -0.37
CA LEU A 44 7.31 7.09 -0.92
C LEU A 44 8.72 7.69 -1.04
N ASP A 45 9.68 7.08 -0.36
CA ASP A 45 11.10 7.41 -0.42
C ASP A 45 11.93 6.12 -0.28
N GLY A 46 13.19 6.13 -0.73
CA GLY A 46 14.10 4.98 -0.59
C GLY A 46 13.75 3.77 -1.46
N VAL A 47 13.23 3.97 -2.68
CA VAL A 47 12.97 2.88 -3.62
C VAL A 47 14.29 2.30 -4.13
N GLU A 48 14.65 1.11 -3.65
CA GLU A 48 15.78 0.32 -4.14
C GLU A 48 15.27 -0.75 -5.12
N HIS A 49 15.97 -0.92 -6.24
CA HIS A 49 15.70 -1.99 -7.19
C HIS A 49 16.77 -3.07 -6.96
N GLU A 50 16.35 -4.28 -6.59
CA GLU A 50 17.25 -5.44 -6.65
C GLU A 50 17.58 -5.74 -8.13
N ALA A 51 18.84 -6.10 -8.39
CA ALA A 51 19.37 -6.35 -9.73
C ALA A 51 19.13 -7.80 -10.20
#